data_AF-A0A1X3PBK4-F1
#
_entry.id   AF-A0A1X3PBK4-F1
#
_cell.length_a   1.000
_cell.length_b   1.000
_cell.length_c   1.000
_cell.angle_alpha   90.00
_cell.angle_beta   90.00
_cell.angle_gamma   90.00
#
_symmetry.space_group_name_H-M   'P 1'
#
loop_
_entity.id
_entity.type
_entity.pdbx_description
1 polymer ?
#
loop_
_entity_poly.entity_id
_entity_poly.type
_entity_poly.pdbx_seq_one_letter_code
_entity_poly.pdbx_strand_id
1 'polypeptide(L)'
;MIRRLLRDCAYVLPGLPIAVFGFSLLVTLTAASIVTAPLWIGALLLPATLIVASGFAELSRRRLRLWGAVPEPVVYRRRGSGVAGVMRLLGDPRRWLDLIFEAIIALPVRLVTFVIAVLWIVLGPAAITYFFWSRFIPGERGLIQLLDLIAPALVPATDTGRYLLDSAVFFTVGVIVLVTLPAVMHGLAWMDALLATSLLGSGGRGRLPDGGIVAPGIEPEVDHVVGPEAASGAPAERASGASFSAQAWSWMGAVFAAVVLLAVGWPVTAAVYEVNVAIAMILTVAHSGALVLTLRHSWSGIGLSVVASAAMMGATAESEVSVWPWPVTAMLAQCGVLLVAALRQRWYVAASGWAASALLTGAAVVATAPEVPGGVLSTAIVFASVSAGVVLLGSLIRQWILNAGRLQASEQASAQQTRRRRELEERNRIARELHDVVAHSMSVISVQSATAAYRVPDIGKEAQREFEEIARSSRQALGEMRMLLGILRGDDDVPTAPTPGLGDIEQLVEDTRASGVTIHVDGFAELPEVPSAAGLAAYRLVQEALSNALRHAPGSTVAVTASVEAGELQLTVSNTAPPASDAAPSPGAGLGLEGIEERVSAVGGVVESGPTPEGGFCVEARLPLE
;
A
#
# COMPACT_ATOMS: atom_id res chain seq x y z
N MET A 1 9.62 16.06 41.86
CA MET A 1 8.48 16.81 41.30
C MET A 1 8.91 18.17 40.71
N ILE A 2 9.38 19.13 41.50
CA ILE A 2 9.75 20.50 41.03
C ILE A 2 10.80 20.50 39.91
N ARG A 3 11.87 19.69 40.02
CA ARG A 3 12.89 19.59 38.95
C ARG A 3 12.35 19.05 37.62
N ARG A 4 11.33 18.17 37.65
CA ARG A 4 10.67 17.67 36.42
C ARG A 4 9.79 18.77 35.82
N LEU A 5 8.98 19.43 36.65
CA LEU A 5 8.17 20.57 36.23
C LEU A 5 9.01 21.68 35.57
N LEU A 6 10.14 22.06 36.18
CA LEU A 6 11.04 23.07 35.61
C LEU A 6 11.61 22.64 34.25
N ARG A 7 11.91 21.35 34.08
CA ARG A 7 12.37 20.78 32.80
C ARG A 7 11.27 20.83 31.74
N ASP A 8 10.05 20.48 32.12
CA ASP A 8 8.88 20.49 31.22
C ASP A 8 8.53 21.93 30.80
N CYS A 9 8.56 22.89 31.74
CA CYS A 9 8.40 24.31 31.43
C CYS A 9 9.51 24.84 30.50
N ALA A 10 10.79 24.51 30.80
CA ALA A 10 11.93 24.89 29.98
C ALA A 10 11.89 24.29 28.57
N TYR A 11 11.18 23.17 28.39
CA TYR A 11 10.92 22.60 27.08
C TYR A 11 9.75 23.30 26.37
N VAL A 12 8.57 23.39 27.00
CA VAL A 12 7.32 23.86 26.35
C VAL A 12 7.33 25.36 26.04
N LEU A 13 7.70 26.21 27.02
CA LEU A 13 7.58 27.67 26.89
C LEU A 13 8.38 28.29 25.73
N PRO A 14 9.65 27.93 25.48
CA PRO A 14 10.38 28.47 24.33
C PRO A 14 9.89 27.92 22.98
N GLY A 15 9.01 26.92 22.96
CA GLY A 15 8.48 26.33 21.73
C GLY A 15 7.79 27.37 20.84
N LEU A 16 6.86 28.15 21.40
CA LEU A 16 6.11 29.16 20.64
C LEU A 16 6.99 30.23 19.97
N PRO A 17 7.86 30.97 20.67
CA PRO A 17 8.66 32.02 20.04
C PRO A 17 9.57 31.47 18.93
N ILE A 18 10.11 30.26 19.10
CA ILE A 18 10.90 29.57 18.07
C ILE A 18 10.03 29.26 16.85
N ALA A 19 8.82 28.75 17.07
CA ALA A 19 7.91 28.39 15.98
C ALA A 19 7.34 29.61 15.25
N VAL A 20 7.03 30.70 15.96
CA VAL A 20 6.60 31.97 15.33
C VAL A 20 7.72 32.50 14.44
N PHE A 21 8.95 32.57 14.96
CA PHE A 21 10.09 33.04 14.19
C PHE A 21 10.39 32.13 12.99
N GLY A 22 10.39 30.81 13.21
CA GLY A 22 10.57 29.81 12.15
C GLY A 22 9.48 29.90 11.08
N PHE A 23 8.21 29.97 11.47
CA PHE A 23 7.08 30.12 10.58
C PHE A 23 7.19 31.39 9.72
N SER A 24 7.34 32.55 10.38
CA SER A 24 7.43 33.83 9.67
C SER A 24 8.58 33.84 8.68
N LEU A 25 9.76 33.34 9.06
CA LEU A 25 10.92 33.31 8.18
C LEU A 25 10.76 32.30 7.04
N LEU A 26 10.37 31.05 7.35
CA LEU A 26 10.32 29.97 6.36
C LEU A 26 9.19 30.18 5.36
N VAL A 27 8.02 30.64 5.78
CA VAL A 27 6.90 30.93 4.87
C VAL A 27 7.27 32.09 3.94
N THR A 28 7.86 33.17 4.47
CA THR A 28 8.31 34.30 3.64
C THR A 28 9.39 33.87 2.64
N LEU A 29 10.40 33.12 3.07
CA LEU A 29 11.46 32.63 2.18
C LEU A 29 10.92 31.67 1.11
N THR A 30 10.00 30.79 1.48
CA THR A 30 9.36 29.85 0.54
C THR A 30 8.50 30.58 -0.48
N ALA A 31 7.68 31.54 -0.02
CA ALA A 31 6.86 32.36 -0.89
C ALA A 31 7.73 33.20 -1.84
N ALA A 32 8.76 33.88 -1.32
CA ALA A 32 9.71 34.64 -2.12
C ALA A 32 10.42 33.75 -3.16
N SER A 33 10.78 32.52 -2.77
CA SER A 33 11.40 31.56 -3.67
C SER A 33 10.48 31.13 -4.80
N ILE A 34 9.20 30.88 -4.53
CA ILE A 34 8.22 30.53 -5.57
C ILE A 34 7.97 31.72 -6.50
N VAL A 35 7.73 32.91 -5.95
CA VAL A 35 7.41 34.12 -6.74
C VAL A 35 8.57 34.54 -7.64
N THR A 36 9.80 34.40 -7.17
CA THR A 36 10.99 34.80 -7.93
C THR A 36 11.60 33.65 -8.74
N ALA A 37 10.95 32.48 -8.79
CA ALA A 37 11.42 31.33 -9.57
C ALA A 37 11.58 31.63 -11.09
N PRO A 38 10.68 32.38 -11.75
CA PRO A 38 10.85 32.74 -13.17
C PRO A 38 12.10 33.58 -13.46
N LEU A 39 12.59 34.30 -12.45
CA LEU A 39 13.80 35.13 -12.53
C LEU A 39 15.08 34.36 -12.18
N TRP A 40 15.02 33.05 -11.99
CA TRP A 40 16.11 32.17 -11.50
C TRP A 40 16.64 32.49 -10.09
N ILE A 41 16.30 33.65 -9.52
CA ILE A 41 16.57 34.03 -8.12
C ILE A 41 15.91 33.02 -7.18
N GLY A 42 14.64 32.69 -7.44
CA GLY A 42 13.88 31.75 -6.62
C GLY A 42 14.45 30.33 -6.62
N ALA A 43 15.02 29.91 -7.75
CA ALA A 43 15.67 28.62 -7.90
C ALA A 43 16.95 28.49 -7.05
N LEU A 44 17.64 29.61 -6.77
CA LEU A 44 18.78 29.67 -5.84
C LEU A 44 18.36 29.90 -4.38
N LEU A 45 17.20 30.55 -4.16
CA LEU A 45 16.66 30.81 -2.84
C LEU A 45 16.02 29.58 -2.19
N LEU A 46 15.45 28.66 -2.98
CA LEU A 46 14.80 27.45 -2.48
C LEU A 46 15.75 26.53 -1.69
N PRO A 47 16.96 26.19 -2.20
CA PRO A 47 17.93 25.42 -1.44
C PRO A 47 18.40 26.11 -0.16
N ALA A 48 18.51 27.45 -0.15
CA ALA A 48 18.83 28.21 1.05
C ALA A 48 17.72 28.12 2.09
N THR A 49 16.45 28.20 1.64
CA THR A 49 15.26 28.01 2.48
C THR A 49 15.26 26.62 3.13
N LEU A 50 15.58 25.58 2.36
CA LEU A 50 15.70 24.21 2.89
C LEU A 50 16.83 24.05 3.91
N ILE A 51 17.94 24.78 3.77
CA ILE A 51 19.02 24.82 4.79
C ILE A 51 18.52 25.48 6.07
N VAL A 52 17.84 26.63 5.96
CA VAL A 52 17.28 27.34 7.11
C VAL A 52 16.26 26.44 7.83
N ALA A 53 15.37 25.76 7.10
CA ALA A 53 14.42 24.81 7.64
C ALA A 53 15.10 23.66 8.40
N SER A 54 16.15 23.07 7.81
CA SER A 54 16.95 22.03 8.47
C SER A 54 17.60 22.52 9.77
N GLY A 55 17.97 23.81 9.82
CA GLY A 55 18.50 24.46 11.02
C GLY A 55 17.47 24.58 12.14
N PHE A 56 16.23 24.96 11.82
CA PHE A 56 15.13 24.97 12.80
C PHE A 56 14.78 23.55 13.28
N ALA A 57 14.72 22.57 12.38
CA ALA A 57 14.52 21.18 12.74
C ALA A 57 15.61 20.66 13.68
N GLU A 58 16.87 21.08 13.49
CA GLU A 58 17.97 20.74 14.38
C GLU A 58 17.84 21.41 15.75
N LEU A 59 17.38 22.66 15.80
CA LEU A 59 17.06 23.35 17.05
C LEU A 59 15.95 22.61 17.83
N SER A 60 14.92 22.14 17.13
CA SER A 60 13.86 21.30 17.68
C SER A 60 14.40 19.98 18.22
N ARG A 61 15.27 19.28 17.47
CA ARG A 61 15.95 18.05 17.95
C ARG A 61 16.90 18.29 19.12
N ARG A 62 17.55 19.45 19.20
CA ARG A 62 18.37 19.84 20.38
C ARG A 62 17.50 20.04 21.62
N ARG A 63 16.37 20.74 21.50
CA ARG A 63 15.40 20.88 22.61
C ARG A 63 14.91 19.52 23.10
N LEU A 64 14.60 18.62 22.17
CA LEU A 64 14.17 17.26 22.47
C LEU A 64 15.24 16.47 23.26
N ARG A 65 16.51 16.59 22.86
CA ARG A 65 17.66 16.00 23.59
C ARG A 65 17.84 16.59 24.99
N LEU A 66 17.70 17.92 25.12
CA LEU A 66 17.79 18.60 26.43
C LEU A 66 16.66 18.17 27.39
N TRP A 67 15.49 17.84 26.85
CA TRP A 67 14.38 17.31 27.65
C TRP A 67 14.58 15.84 28.05
N GLY A 68 15.36 15.08 27.29
CA GLY A 68 15.77 13.70 27.59
C GLY A 68 15.28 12.65 26.59
N ALA A 69 14.70 13.07 25.47
CA ALA A 69 14.35 12.17 24.37
C ALA A 69 15.48 12.10 23.35
N VAL A 70 15.81 10.89 22.89
CA VAL A 70 16.90 10.65 21.94
C VAL A 70 16.28 10.35 20.57
N PRO A 71 16.14 11.35 19.69
CA PRO A 71 15.72 11.09 18.31
C PRO A 71 16.84 10.36 17.57
N GLU A 72 16.48 9.51 16.61
CA GLU A 72 17.48 8.90 15.73
C GLU A 72 18.28 9.97 14.97
N PRO A 73 19.60 9.76 14.78
CA PRO A 73 20.44 10.70 14.05
C PRO A 73 20.02 10.77 12.57
N VAL A 74 19.63 11.97 12.12
CA VAL A 74 19.25 12.22 10.73
C VAL A 74 20.51 12.55 9.91
N VAL A 75 20.77 11.76 8.86
CA VAL A 75 21.86 12.02 7.92
C VAL A 75 21.32 12.76 6.70
N TYR A 76 21.76 14.02 6.54
CA TYR A 76 21.47 14.81 5.34
C TYR A 76 22.43 14.46 4.21
N ARG A 77 21.98 14.58 2.94
CA ARG A 77 22.94 14.59 1.82
C ARG A 77 23.93 15.74 2.02
N ARG A 78 25.23 15.44 1.90
CA ARG A 78 26.29 16.44 1.96
C ARG A 78 26.11 17.44 0.81
N ARG A 79 26.25 18.73 1.14
CA ARG A 79 26.32 19.80 0.16
C ARG A 79 27.57 19.62 -0.71
N GLY A 80 27.40 19.49 -2.02
CA GLY A 80 28.52 19.54 -2.96
C GLY A 80 29.07 20.97 -3.11
N SER A 81 30.28 21.12 -3.62
CA SER A 81 30.83 22.44 -3.97
C SER A 81 30.13 23.03 -5.22
N GLY A 82 30.02 24.36 -5.26
CA GLY A 82 29.43 25.10 -6.38
C GLY A 82 27.89 25.09 -6.45
N VAL A 83 27.35 25.79 -7.46
CA VAL A 83 25.91 25.98 -7.67
C VAL A 83 25.19 24.65 -7.93
N ALA A 84 25.81 23.75 -8.69
CA ALA A 84 25.27 22.41 -8.95
C ALA A 84 25.15 21.57 -7.66
N GLY A 85 26.09 21.73 -6.72
CA GLY A 85 26.04 21.08 -5.41
C GLY A 85 24.92 21.60 -4.49
N VAL A 86 24.58 22.89 -4.63
CA VAL A 86 23.44 23.52 -3.94
C VAL A 86 22.11 23.03 -4.54
N MET A 87 22.02 22.90 -5.86
CA MET A 87 20.81 22.38 -6.51
C MET A 87 20.50 20.92 -6.16
N ARG A 88 21.52 20.08 -5.91
CA ARG A 88 21.31 18.70 -5.44
C ARG A 88 20.58 18.61 -4.09
N LEU A 89 20.53 19.70 -3.32
CA LEU A 89 19.76 19.76 -2.06
C LEU A 89 18.26 19.67 -2.28
N LEU A 90 17.75 20.07 -3.44
CA LEU A 90 16.32 19.96 -3.78
C LEU A 90 15.86 18.51 -3.87
N GLY A 91 16.78 17.59 -4.20
CA GLY A 91 16.51 16.16 -4.28
C GLY A 91 16.65 15.41 -2.95
N ASP A 92 16.87 16.11 -1.83
CA ASP A 92 16.90 15.50 -0.49
C ASP A 92 15.50 15.57 0.13
N PRO A 93 14.72 14.46 0.13
CA PRO A 93 13.35 14.46 0.64
C PRO A 93 13.29 14.84 2.12
N ARG A 94 14.39 14.67 2.86
CA ARG A 94 14.40 14.94 4.29
C ARG A 94 14.29 16.43 4.61
N ARG A 95 14.95 17.28 3.82
CA ARG A 95 14.91 18.73 4.02
C ARG A 95 13.54 19.32 3.73
N TRP A 96 12.80 18.70 2.81
CA TRP A 96 11.40 19.03 2.54
C TRP A 96 10.48 18.69 3.71
N LEU A 97 10.70 17.54 4.36
CA LEU A 97 9.97 17.18 5.59
C LEU A 97 10.27 18.16 6.73
N ASP A 98 11.53 18.55 6.93
CA ASP A 98 11.91 19.55 7.92
C ASP A 98 11.22 20.90 7.65
N LEU A 99 11.14 21.32 6.38
CA LEU A 99 10.43 22.53 5.97
C LEU A 99 8.94 22.45 6.29
N ILE A 100 8.28 21.35 5.92
CA ILE A 100 6.84 21.14 6.18
C ILE A 100 6.57 21.15 7.68
N PHE A 101 7.38 20.43 8.47
CA PHE A 101 7.21 20.37 9.90
C PHE A 101 7.32 21.76 10.54
N GLU A 102 8.42 22.48 10.30
CA GLU A 102 8.66 23.78 10.95
C GLU A 102 7.74 24.89 10.40
N ALA A 103 7.36 24.85 9.13
CA ALA A 103 6.52 25.88 8.51
C ALA A 103 5.01 25.65 8.67
N ILE A 104 4.54 24.43 8.94
CA ILE A 104 3.09 24.12 8.96
C ILE A 104 2.66 23.51 10.30
N ILE A 105 3.43 22.57 10.83
CA ILE A 105 3.01 21.74 11.97
C ILE A 105 3.44 22.35 13.30
N ALA A 106 4.66 22.87 13.37
CA ALA A 106 5.25 23.35 14.61
C ALA A 106 4.46 24.49 15.25
N LEU A 107 4.01 25.47 14.47
CA LEU A 107 3.33 26.66 14.99
C LEU A 107 1.99 26.34 15.67
N PRO A 108 1.01 25.64 15.04
CA PRO A 108 -0.26 25.32 15.69
C PRO A 108 -0.07 24.50 16.97
N VAL A 109 0.80 23.48 16.94
CA VAL A 109 1.06 22.61 18.09
C VAL A 109 1.69 23.41 19.24
N ARG A 110 2.69 24.24 18.93
CA ARG A 110 3.40 25.04 19.94
C ARG A 110 2.58 26.21 20.46
N LEU A 111 1.65 26.73 19.67
CA LEU A 111 0.66 27.70 20.12
C LEU A 111 -0.30 27.09 21.14
N VAL A 112 -0.90 25.94 20.82
CA VAL A 112 -1.83 25.27 21.74
C VAL A 112 -1.13 24.88 23.05
N THR A 113 0.04 24.26 22.95
CA THR A 113 0.81 23.85 24.14
C THR A 113 1.27 25.04 24.97
N PHE A 114 1.70 26.15 24.34
CA PHE A 114 2.06 27.37 25.05
C PHE A 114 0.87 28.03 25.74
N VAL A 115 -0.28 28.14 25.07
CA VAL A 115 -1.49 28.74 25.64
C VAL A 115 -1.95 27.96 26.87
N ILE A 116 -1.99 26.63 26.79
CA ILE A 116 -2.38 25.79 27.93
C ILE A 116 -1.34 25.91 29.05
N ALA A 117 -0.04 25.90 28.73
CA ALA A 117 1.02 26.04 29.73
C ALA A 117 0.92 27.39 30.48
N VAL A 118 0.80 28.50 29.75
CA VAL A 118 0.66 29.83 30.35
C VAL A 118 -0.63 29.92 31.16
N LEU A 119 -1.74 29.37 30.64
CA LEU A 119 -3.00 29.34 31.36
C LEU A 119 -2.83 28.65 32.71
N TRP A 120 -2.20 27.47 32.79
CA TRP A 120 -1.99 26.77 34.06
C TRP A 120 -1.00 27.48 34.99
N ILE A 121 0.05 28.08 34.44
CA ILE A 121 1.07 28.82 35.22
C ILE A 121 0.49 30.09 35.84
N VAL A 122 -0.38 30.80 35.12
CA VAL A 122 -0.95 32.08 35.57
C VAL A 122 -2.23 31.86 36.38
N LEU A 123 -3.13 30.99 35.93
CA LEU A 123 -4.45 30.80 36.53
C LEU A 123 -4.36 30.25 37.96
N GLY A 124 -3.45 29.30 38.23
CA GLY A 124 -3.30 28.73 39.57
C GLY A 124 -2.98 29.79 40.63
N PRO A 125 -1.87 30.53 40.52
CA PRO A 125 -1.52 31.61 41.44
C PRO A 125 -2.55 32.74 41.47
N ALA A 126 -3.08 33.16 40.32
CA ALA A 126 -4.09 34.22 40.24
C ALA A 126 -5.38 33.85 40.97
N ALA A 127 -5.84 32.60 40.84
CA ALA A 127 -7.06 32.12 41.46
C ALA A 127 -6.90 31.87 42.98
N ILE A 128 -5.74 31.37 43.43
CA ILE A 128 -5.42 31.25 44.87
C ILE A 128 -5.36 32.63 45.55
N THR A 129 -4.79 33.62 44.87
CA THR A 129 -4.64 34.98 45.41
C THR A 129 -5.90 35.84 45.20
N TYR A 130 -6.93 35.33 44.51
CA TYR A 130 -8.13 36.08 44.12
C TYR A 130 -8.76 36.87 45.26
N PHE A 131 -8.85 36.28 46.46
CA PHE A 131 -9.35 36.95 47.66
C PHE A 131 -8.64 38.30 47.93
N PHE A 132 -7.34 38.39 47.66
CA PHE A 132 -6.54 39.59 47.95
C PHE A 132 -6.77 40.73 46.93
N TRP A 133 -6.81 40.41 45.63
CA TRP A 133 -6.82 41.44 44.58
C TRP A 133 -8.21 41.71 43.97
N SER A 134 -9.18 40.82 44.17
CA SER A 134 -10.58 41.01 43.71
C SER A 134 -11.22 42.29 44.24
N ARG A 135 -10.81 42.77 45.42
CA ARG A 135 -11.28 44.05 46.00
C ARG A 135 -10.90 45.28 45.16
N PHE A 136 -9.92 45.17 44.28
CA PHE A 136 -9.45 46.27 43.43
C PHE A 136 -10.01 46.20 42.00
N ILE A 137 -10.82 45.18 41.68
CA ILE A 137 -11.44 45.02 40.36
C ILE A 137 -12.81 45.72 40.38
N PRO A 138 -13.05 46.75 39.53
CA PRO A 138 -14.34 47.45 39.50
C PRO A 138 -15.43 46.58 38.86
N GLY A 139 -16.55 46.39 39.57
CA GLY A 139 -17.79 45.81 39.05
C GLY A 139 -18.09 44.37 39.49
N GLU A 140 -19.38 44.04 39.60
CA GLU A 140 -19.86 42.66 39.75
C GLU A 140 -19.79 41.96 38.39
N ARG A 141 -18.71 41.22 38.10
CA ARG A 141 -18.68 40.22 37.02
C ARG A 141 -17.85 39.03 37.47
N GLY A 142 -18.53 38.00 37.94
CA GLY A 142 -17.95 36.75 38.43
C GLY A 142 -18.87 35.56 38.15
N LEU A 143 -18.38 34.35 38.45
CA LEU A 143 -19.08 33.09 38.25
C LEU A 143 -20.43 33.04 39.00
N ILE A 144 -20.57 33.87 40.06
CA ILE A 144 -21.80 34.09 40.81
C ILE A 144 -22.97 34.61 39.96
N GLN A 145 -22.78 35.43 38.92
CA GLN A 145 -23.91 35.86 38.07
C GLN A 145 -24.55 34.68 37.34
N LEU A 146 -23.73 33.72 36.92
CA LEU A 146 -24.19 32.50 36.27
C LEU A 146 -24.85 31.55 37.29
N LEU A 147 -24.36 31.54 38.54
CA LEU A 147 -24.98 30.80 39.65
C LEU A 147 -26.32 31.42 40.09
N ASP A 148 -26.43 32.75 40.09
CA ASP A 148 -27.65 33.51 40.41
C ASP A 148 -28.73 33.26 39.35
N LEU A 149 -28.33 33.04 38.10
CA LEU A 149 -29.23 32.70 36.99
C LEU A 149 -29.81 31.29 37.07
N ILE A 150 -29.03 30.32 37.57
CA ILE A 150 -29.37 28.88 37.53
C ILE A 150 -29.89 28.38 38.88
N ALA A 151 -29.39 28.92 39.99
CA ALA A 151 -29.67 28.47 41.34
C ALA A 151 -29.59 29.63 42.37
N PRO A 152 -30.49 30.62 42.29
CA PRO A 152 -30.44 31.83 43.13
C PRO A 152 -30.54 31.51 44.63
N ALA A 153 -31.15 30.38 45.00
CA ALA A 153 -31.24 29.94 46.39
C ALA A 153 -29.88 29.56 47.04
N LEU A 154 -28.84 29.30 46.24
CA LEU A 154 -27.49 29.00 46.72
C LEU A 154 -26.60 30.24 46.83
N VAL A 155 -27.05 31.41 46.35
CA VAL A 155 -26.27 32.65 46.35
C VAL A 155 -26.58 33.46 47.62
N PRO A 156 -25.58 33.80 48.45
CA PRO A 156 -25.79 34.67 49.61
C PRO A 156 -26.35 36.03 49.20
N ALA A 157 -27.33 36.53 49.97
CA ALA A 157 -27.96 37.83 49.72
C ALA A 157 -27.07 39.02 50.12
N THR A 158 -26.01 38.79 50.90
CA THR A 158 -25.08 39.84 51.34
C THR A 158 -23.87 39.93 50.43
N ASP A 159 -23.41 41.16 50.16
CA ASP A 159 -22.19 41.41 49.35
C ASP A 159 -20.96 40.68 49.91
N THR A 160 -20.84 40.63 51.24
CA THR A 160 -19.77 39.88 51.92
C THR A 160 -19.88 38.37 51.68
N GLY A 161 -21.10 37.82 51.67
CA GLY A 161 -21.32 36.40 51.39
C GLY A 161 -21.01 36.03 49.94
N ARG A 162 -21.39 36.89 48.98
CA ARG A 162 -21.05 36.72 47.56
C ARG A 162 -19.53 36.75 47.36
N TYR A 163 -18.86 37.73 47.95
CA TYR A 163 -17.40 37.83 47.89
C TYR A 163 -16.68 36.61 48.47
N LEU A 164 -17.13 36.09 49.63
CA LEU A 164 -16.55 34.89 50.25
C LEU A 164 -16.78 33.64 49.40
N LEU A 165 -17.96 33.52 48.77
CA LEU A 165 -18.29 32.40 47.89
C LEU A 165 -17.41 32.41 46.62
N ASP A 166 -17.30 33.55 45.94
CA ASP A 166 -16.42 33.70 44.76
C ASP A 166 -14.97 33.39 45.13
N SER A 167 -14.51 33.93 46.26
CA SER A 167 -13.16 33.66 46.77
C SER A 167 -12.92 32.18 47.08
N ALA A 168 -13.90 31.49 47.66
CA ALA A 168 -13.80 30.06 47.94
C ALA A 168 -13.78 29.22 46.65
N VAL A 169 -14.60 29.58 45.65
CA VAL A 169 -14.63 28.93 44.34
C VAL A 169 -13.30 29.10 43.61
N PHE A 170 -12.82 30.34 43.47
CA PHE A 170 -11.53 30.61 42.82
C PHE A 170 -10.35 30.00 43.58
N PHE A 171 -10.38 30.00 44.91
CA PHE A 171 -9.36 29.30 45.70
C PHE A 171 -9.36 27.80 45.40
N THR A 172 -10.53 27.16 45.35
CA THR A 172 -10.68 25.74 45.03
C THR A 172 -10.18 25.43 43.61
N VAL A 173 -10.58 26.24 42.62
CA VAL A 173 -10.10 26.13 41.23
C VAL A 173 -8.58 26.31 41.18
N GLY A 174 -8.03 27.30 41.88
CA GLY A 174 -6.60 27.56 41.94
C GLY A 174 -5.80 26.40 42.54
N VAL A 175 -6.30 25.78 43.61
CA VAL A 175 -5.71 24.57 44.20
C VAL A 175 -5.71 23.40 43.19
N ILE A 176 -6.84 23.16 42.50
CA ILE A 176 -6.94 22.11 41.48
C ILE A 176 -5.94 22.35 40.34
N VAL A 177 -5.86 23.58 39.84
CA VAL A 177 -4.92 23.96 38.76
C VAL A 177 -3.47 23.77 39.21
N LEU A 178 -3.13 24.16 40.44
CA LEU A 178 -1.76 24.04 40.97
C LEU A 178 -1.36 22.57 41.19
N VAL A 179 -2.29 21.73 41.65
CA VAL A 179 -2.08 20.28 41.84
C VAL A 179 -1.92 19.57 40.49
N THR A 180 -2.70 19.97 39.49
CA THR A 180 -2.66 19.36 38.15
C THR A 180 -1.53 19.89 37.26
N LEU A 181 -0.95 21.07 37.57
CA LEU A 181 0.10 21.73 36.79
C LEU A 181 1.25 20.78 36.38
N PRO A 182 1.85 19.96 37.26
CA PRO A 182 2.94 19.07 36.86
C PRO A 182 2.51 17.99 35.87
N ALA A 183 1.31 17.44 36.02
CA ALA A 183 0.78 16.42 35.10
C ALA A 183 0.46 17.04 33.73
N VAL A 184 -0.16 18.23 33.72
CA VAL A 184 -0.48 18.95 32.49
C VAL A 184 0.79 19.36 31.75
N MET A 185 1.76 19.97 32.43
CA MET A 185 3.03 20.37 31.80
C MET A 185 3.79 19.18 31.23
N HIS A 186 3.82 18.06 31.95
CA HIS A 186 4.44 16.84 31.46
C HIS A 186 3.70 16.26 30.25
N GLY A 187 2.37 16.22 30.27
CA GLY A 187 1.54 15.77 29.15
C GLY A 187 1.73 16.62 27.88
N LEU A 188 1.82 17.95 28.03
CA LEU A 188 2.10 18.86 26.92
C LEU A 188 3.51 18.64 26.34
N ALA A 189 4.51 18.49 27.20
CA ALA A 189 5.89 18.20 26.79
C ALA A 189 5.99 16.85 26.07
N TRP A 190 5.31 15.83 26.59
CA TRP A 190 5.25 14.49 26.01
C TRP A 190 4.56 14.49 24.64
N MET A 191 3.44 15.20 24.48
CA MET A 191 2.74 15.32 23.21
C MET A 191 3.60 16.00 22.13
N ASP A 192 4.23 17.14 22.45
CA ASP A 192 5.13 17.82 21.51
C ASP A 192 6.36 16.95 21.18
N ALA A 193 6.91 16.22 22.16
CA ALA A 193 8.02 15.30 21.95
C ALA A 193 7.64 14.11 21.05
N LEU A 194 6.43 13.55 21.19
CA LEU A 194 5.93 12.49 20.31
C LEU A 194 5.75 12.96 18.88
N LEU A 195 5.16 14.14 18.69
CA LEU A 195 4.97 14.71 17.36
C LEU A 195 6.32 15.04 16.70
N ALA A 196 7.25 15.63 17.45
CA ALA A 196 8.59 15.91 16.97
C ALA A 196 9.37 14.62 16.64
N THR A 197 9.33 13.59 17.47
CA THR A 197 10.04 12.33 17.22
C THR A 197 9.46 11.55 16.03
N SER A 198 8.15 11.51 15.87
CA SER A 198 7.49 10.81 14.76
C SER A 198 7.71 11.49 13.41
N LEU A 199 7.64 12.83 13.38
CA LEU A 199 7.71 13.60 12.13
C LEU A 199 9.15 14.03 11.77
N LEU A 200 10.00 14.29 12.77
CA LEU A 200 11.42 14.63 12.59
C LEU A 200 12.38 13.44 12.81
N GLY A 201 11.87 12.21 12.98
CA GLY A 201 12.64 10.96 13.07
C GLY A 201 12.74 10.21 11.73
N SER A 202 13.71 9.30 11.59
CA SER A 202 13.99 8.54 10.35
C SER A 202 13.06 7.32 10.13
N GLY A 203 12.03 7.15 10.94
CA GLY A 203 11.11 6.00 10.88
C GLY A 203 11.39 4.91 11.92
N GLY A 204 12.45 5.03 12.75
CA GLY A 204 12.73 4.15 13.88
C GLY A 204 12.19 4.64 15.22
N ARG A 205 11.89 3.71 16.14
CA ARG A 205 11.26 3.96 17.46
C ARG A 205 12.18 4.78 18.37
N GLY A 206 11.86 6.06 18.58
CA GLY A 206 12.53 6.91 19.58
C GLY A 206 12.18 6.50 21.02
N ARG A 207 13.16 6.54 21.93
CA ARG A 207 12.99 6.23 23.36
C ARG A 207 12.69 7.52 24.16
N LEU A 208 11.59 7.53 24.90
CA LEU A 208 11.18 8.63 25.79
C LEU A 208 11.73 8.43 27.23
N PRO A 209 11.98 9.51 27.99
CA PRO A 209 12.72 9.49 29.25
C PRO A 209 12.09 8.74 30.44
N ASP A 210 10.81 8.36 30.40
CA ASP A 210 10.11 7.68 31.52
C ASP A 210 9.73 6.21 31.23
N GLY A 211 10.49 5.49 30.39
CA GLY A 211 10.38 4.03 30.30
C GLY A 211 9.10 3.49 29.63
N GLY A 212 8.29 4.36 29.02
CA GLY A 212 7.20 3.97 28.13
C GLY A 212 7.74 3.31 26.86
N ILE A 213 8.13 2.04 26.97
CA ILE A 213 8.23 1.15 25.83
C ILE A 213 6.78 0.94 25.35
N VAL A 214 6.48 1.31 24.11
CA VAL A 214 5.31 0.74 23.44
C VAL A 214 5.60 -0.76 23.31
N ALA A 215 4.93 -1.59 24.11
CA ALA A 215 5.03 -3.06 24.09
C ALA A 215 3.61 -3.67 24.16
N PRO A 216 3.38 -4.94 23.74
CA PRO A 216 4.37 -6.00 23.45
C PRO A 216 4.21 -6.60 22.03
N GLY A 217 5.03 -7.51 21.49
CA GLY A 217 6.31 -8.14 21.83
C GLY A 217 7.03 -8.33 20.48
N ILE A 218 8.34 -8.53 20.41
CA ILE A 218 9.05 -9.79 20.61
C ILE A 218 10.51 -9.38 20.87
N GLU A 219 11.12 -9.92 21.92
CA GLU A 219 12.56 -9.83 22.13
C GLU A 219 13.30 -10.68 21.09
N PRO A 220 14.51 -10.27 20.65
CA PRO A 220 15.51 -11.24 20.27
C PRO A 220 16.64 -11.22 21.29
N GLU A 221 16.79 -12.35 21.96
CA GLU A 221 18.02 -12.77 22.62
C GLU A 221 19.12 -12.98 21.56
N VAL A 222 20.37 -12.83 21.99
CA VAL A 222 21.57 -12.58 21.19
C VAL A 222 22.25 -13.86 20.67
N ASP A 223 22.87 -13.73 19.49
CA ASP A 223 23.95 -14.52 18.84
C ASP A 223 23.75 -16.02 18.52
N HIS A 224 23.83 -16.36 17.23
CA HIS A 224 25.00 -17.07 16.66
C HIS A 224 24.94 -17.21 15.13
N VAL A 225 26.13 -17.23 14.54
CA VAL A 225 26.49 -17.49 13.14
C VAL A 225 26.15 -18.93 12.72
N VAL A 226 25.70 -19.15 11.47
CA VAL A 226 26.09 -20.22 10.49
C VAL A 226 24.98 -20.47 9.45
N GLY A 227 25.35 -20.50 8.15
CA GLY A 227 24.85 -21.45 7.15
C GLY A 227 23.62 -21.09 6.27
N PRO A 228 23.70 -21.25 4.93
CA PRO A 228 22.56 -21.10 4.02
C PRO A 228 21.94 -22.48 3.67
N GLU A 229 20.66 -22.71 3.95
CA GLU A 229 19.91 -23.76 3.25
C GLU A 229 18.37 -23.65 3.41
N ALA A 230 17.71 -23.85 2.27
CA ALA A 230 16.40 -24.48 2.04
C ALA A 230 15.12 -23.98 2.76
N ALA A 231 14.26 -23.37 1.93
CA ALA A 231 12.85 -23.73 1.67
C ALA A 231 11.95 -24.20 2.82
N SER A 232 10.83 -23.50 3.03
CA SER A 232 9.46 -24.03 2.85
C SER A 232 8.41 -23.02 3.34
N GLY A 233 7.22 -23.10 2.76
CA GLY A 233 6.20 -22.05 2.78
C GLY A 233 5.74 -21.58 4.16
N ALA A 234 5.57 -20.26 4.26
CA ALA A 234 4.69 -19.65 5.25
C ALA A 234 3.69 -18.76 4.49
N PRO A 235 2.38 -18.83 4.83
CA PRO A 235 1.37 -18.02 4.17
C PRO A 235 1.67 -16.54 4.45
N ALA A 236 1.55 -15.71 3.42
CA ALA A 236 1.69 -14.27 3.55
C ALA A 236 0.60 -13.72 4.50
N GLU A 237 0.91 -13.67 5.79
CA GLU A 237 0.16 -12.88 6.75
C GLU A 237 0.24 -11.43 6.31
N ARG A 238 -0.86 -10.95 5.72
CA ARG A 238 -1.11 -9.54 5.50
C ARG A 238 -1.13 -8.86 6.87
N ALA A 239 0.03 -8.36 7.29
CA ALA A 239 0.16 -7.48 8.43
C ALA A 239 -0.64 -6.20 8.16
N SER A 240 -1.88 -6.18 8.67
CA SER A 240 -2.76 -5.02 8.71
C SER A 240 -2.23 -4.02 9.75
N GLY A 241 -1.11 -3.37 9.43
CA GLY A 241 -0.78 -2.10 10.07
C GLY A 241 -1.90 -1.12 9.70
N ALA A 242 -2.58 -0.56 10.70
CA ALA A 242 -3.60 0.47 10.51
C ALA A 242 -2.94 1.72 9.93
N SER A 243 -2.65 1.71 8.63
CA SER A 243 -2.46 2.91 7.85
C SER A 243 -3.78 3.66 7.91
N PHE A 244 -3.80 4.81 8.60
CA PHE A 244 -4.93 5.71 8.52
C PHE A 244 -5.15 6.00 7.03
N SER A 245 -6.24 5.49 6.48
CA SER A 245 -6.56 5.70 5.09
C SER A 245 -6.65 7.21 4.82
N ALA A 246 -6.33 7.65 3.61
CA ALA A 246 -6.50 9.05 3.22
C ALA A 246 -7.92 9.58 3.52
N GLN A 247 -8.90 8.67 3.57
CA GLN A 247 -10.26 8.93 4.01
C GLN A 247 -10.32 9.32 5.50
N ALA A 248 -9.69 8.60 6.42
CA ALA A 248 -9.68 8.93 7.85
C ALA A 248 -9.07 10.32 8.13
N TRP A 249 -7.96 10.65 7.47
CA TRP A 249 -7.34 11.98 7.57
C TRP A 249 -8.26 13.10 7.08
N SER A 250 -8.96 12.88 5.98
CA SER A 250 -9.91 13.86 5.45
C SER A 250 -11.12 14.09 6.34
N TRP A 251 -11.60 13.04 7.02
CA TRP A 251 -12.68 13.15 8.01
C TRP A 251 -12.22 13.92 9.24
N MET A 252 -11.07 13.56 9.80
CA MET A 252 -10.52 14.24 10.98
C MET A 252 -10.26 15.73 10.70
N GLY A 253 -9.68 16.06 9.55
CA GLY A 253 -9.44 17.44 9.15
C GLY A 253 -10.72 18.25 8.95
N ALA A 254 -11.74 17.69 8.28
CA ALA A 254 -13.00 18.41 8.06
C ALA A 254 -13.83 18.57 9.34
N VAL A 255 -13.85 17.56 10.22
CA VAL A 255 -14.52 17.65 11.51
C VAL A 255 -13.83 18.69 12.39
N PHE A 256 -12.50 18.67 12.45
CA PHE A 256 -11.74 19.69 13.16
C PHE A 256 -12.05 21.10 12.65
N ALA A 257 -11.99 21.31 11.33
CA ALA A 257 -12.33 22.59 10.71
C ALA A 257 -13.78 23.01 11.01
N ALA A 258 -14.74 22.09 10.96
CA ALA A 258 -16.14 22.36 11.28
C ALA A 258 -16.33 22.76 12.75
N VAL A 259 -15.63 22.12 13.69
CA VAL A 259 -15.68 22.47 15.12
C VAL A 259 -15.09 23.86 15.36
N VAL A 260 -13.96 24.19 14.73
CA VAL A 260 -13.34 25.52 14.83
C VAL A 260 -14.27 26.60 14.25
N LEU A 261 -14.83 26.35 13.06
CA LEU A 261 -15.78 27.27 12.41
C LEU A 261 -17.05 27.44 13.23
N LEU A 262 -17.55 26.39 13.88
CA LEU A 262 -18.69 26.49 14.78
C LEU A 262 -18.36 27.31 16.02
N ALA A 263 -17.22 27.03 16.67
CA ALA A 263 -16.81 27.70 17.91
C ALA A 263 -16.60 29.22 17.73
N VAL A 264 -16.11 29.63 16.56
CA VAL A 264 -15.86 31.05 16.24
C VAL A 264 -17.02 31.69 15.48
N GLY A 265 -17.76 30.91 14.70
CA GLY A 265 -18.79 31.40 13.79
C GLY A 265 -19.95 32.08 14.50
N TRP A 266 -20.62 31.37 15.42
CA TRP A 266 -21.84 31.90 16.04
C TRP A 266 -21.58 33.11 16.95
N PRO A 267 -20.50 33.18 17.75
CA PRO A 267 -20.25 34.36 18.58
C PRO A 267 -19.95 35.58 17.72
N VAL A 268 -19.19 35.41 16.63
CA VAL A 268 -18.89 36.50 15.70
C VAL A 268 -20.16 36.98 15.01
N THR A 269 -20.98 36.07 14.49
CA THR A 269 -22.25 36.44 13.84
C THR A 269 -23.19 37.15 14.80
N ALA A 270 -23.29 36.70 16.06
CA ALA A 270 -24.17 37.33 17.05
C ALA A 270 -23.62 38.68 17.56
N ALA A 271 -22.33 38.76 17.87
CA ALA A 271 -21.74 39.94 18.51
C ALA A 271 -21.37 41.05 17.53
N VAL A 272 -20.95 40.70 16.32
CA VAL A 272 -20.49 41.68 15.32
C VAL A 272 -21.61 42.11 14.39
N TYR A 273 -22.47 41.17 13.97
CA TYR A 273 -23.57 41.45 13.03
C TYR A 273 -24.92 41.60 13.73
N GLU A 274 -24.92 41.61 15.07
CA GLU A 274 -26.11 41.82 15.92
C GLU A 274 -27.27 40.84 15.65
N VAL A 275 -26.96 39.68 15.07
CA VAL A 275 -27.94 38.63 14.80
C VAL A 275 -28.34 37.95 16.11
N ASN A 276 -29.62 37.62 16.25
CA ASN A 276 -30.10 36.83 17.39
C ASN A 276 -29.25 35.56 17.59
N VAL A 277 -28.80 35.32 18.82
CA VAL A 277 -27.88 34.22 19.17
C VAL A 277 -28.37 32.86 18.69
N ALA A 278 -29.67 32.56 18.84
CA ALA A 278 -30.23 31.28 18.40
C ALA A 278 -30.16 31.13 16.88
N ILE A 279 -30.46 32.19 16.13
CA ILE A 279 -30.38 32.20 14.67
C ILE A 279 -28.92 32.05 14.22
N ALA A 280 -28.00 32.80 14.83
CA ALA A 280 -26.57 32.70 14.56
C ALA A 280 -26.02 31.29 14.79
N MET A 281 -26.43 30.62 15.88
CA MET A 281 -26.08 29.22 16.15
C MET A 281 -26.63 28.28 15.09
N ILE A 282 -27.92 28.39 14.73
CA ILE A 282 -28.54 27.51 13.72
C ILE A 282 -27.84 27.63 12.37
N LEU A 283 -27.58 28.86 11.91
CA LEU A 283 -26.96 29.11 10.61
C LEU A 283 -25.52 28.59 10.56
N THR A 284 -24.75 28.79 11.62
CA THR A 284 -23.35 28.35 11.68
C THR A 284 -23.23 26.83 11.87
N VAL A 285 -24.15 26.20 12.60
CA VAL A 285 -24.29 24.73 12.64
C VAL A 285 -24.62 24.19 11.26
N ALA A 286 -25.55 24.80 10.53
CA ALA A 286 -25.90 24.37 9.17
C ALA A 286 -24.70 24.49 8.21
N HIS A 287 -23.97 25.61 8.25
CA HIS A 287 -22.82 25.85 7.37
C HIS A 287 -21.62 24.96 7.71
N SER A 288 -21.32 24.77 9.00
CA SER A 288 -20.25 23.88 9.46
C SER A 288 -20.61 22.40 9.25
N GLY A 289 -21.88 22.04 9.43
CA GLY A 289 -22.42 20.72 9.12
C GLY A 289 -22.35 20.41 7.62
N ALA A 290 -22.56 21.41 6.75
CA ALA A 290 -22.42 21.27 5.31
C ALA A 290 -21.01 20.83 4.89
N LEU A 291 -19.96 21.32 5.57
CA LEU A 291 -18.58 20.91 5.35
C LEU A 291 -18.39 19.40 5.57
N VAL A 292 -18.87 18.90 6.71
CA VAL A 292 -18.79 17.47 7.07
C VAL A 292 -19.69 16.65 6.15
N LEU A 293 -20.90 17.13 5.84
CA LEU A 293 -21.84 16.44 4.96
C LEU A 293 -21.27 16.27 3.55
N THR A 294 -20.49 17.23 3.06
CA THR A 294 -19.86 17.19 1.73
C THR A 294 -18.90 16.00 1.58
N LEU A 295 -18.32 15.49 2.68
CA LEU A 295 -17.50 14.28 2.69
C LEU A 295 -18.31 13.01 2.38
N ARG A 296 -19.58 12.96 2.79
CA ARG A 296 -20.45 11.79 2.63
C ARG A 296 -21.37 11.91 1.43
N HIS A 297 -21.98 13.07 1.24
CA HIS A 297 -22.91 13.39 0.15
C HIS A 297 -22.61 14.79 -0.37
N SER A 298 -21.75 14.88 -1.38
CA SER A 298 -21.24 16.17 -1.86
C SER A 298 -22.33 17.11 -2.37
N TRP A 299 -23.36 16.60 -3.06
CA TRP A 299 -24.49 17.42 -3.52
C TRP A 299 -25.35 17.95 -2.37
N SER A 300 -25.68 17.12 -1.38
CA SER A 300 -26.45 17.54 -0.20
C SER A 300 -25.67 18.55 0.65
N GLY A 301 -24.36 18.35 0.80
CA GLY A 301 -23.47 19.28 1.49
C GLY A 301 -23.38 20.63 0.78
N ILE A 302 -23.15 20.64 -0.54
CA ILE A 302 -23.15 21.88 -1.32
C ILE A 302 -24.51 22.58 -1.23
N GLY A 303 -25.62 21.85 -1.41
CA GLY A 303 -26.97 22.41 -1.29
C GLY A 303 -27.22 23.05 0.07
N LEU A 304 -26.90 22.34 1.16
CA LEU A 304 -27.01 22.88 2.52
C LEU A 304 -26.14 24.13 2.72
N SER A 305 -24.92 24.15 2.17
CA SER A 305 -24.02 25.30 2.26
C SER A 305 -24.57 26.54 1.55
N VAL A 306 -25.20 26.35 0.39
CA VAL A 306 -25.81 27.45 -0.39
C VAL A 306 -27.04 27.99 0.33
N VAL A 307 -27.89 27.12 0.87
CA VAL A 307 -29.06 27.52 1.66
C VAL A 307 -28.63 28.25 2.95
N ALA A 308 -27.65 27.72 3.67
CA ALA A 308 -27.11 28.36 4.86
C ALA A 308 -26.49 29.73 4.55
N SER A 309 -25.79 29.85 3.41
CA SER A 309 -25.22 31.12 2.96
C SER A 309 -26.30 32.15 2.61
N ALA A 310 -27.37 31.73 1.94
CA ALA A 310 -28.50 32.60 1.62
C ALA A 310 -29.18 33.15 2.89
N ALA A 311 -29.43 32.25 3.85
CA ALA A 311 -30.03 32.63 5.12
C ALA A 311 -29.09 33.51 5.97
N MET A 312 -27.78 33.26 5.91
CA MET A 312 -26.77 34.13 6.53
C MET A 312 -26.76 35.54 5.92
N MET A 313 -26.81 35.66 4.59
CA MET A 313 -26.87 36.96 3.91
C MET A 313 -28.12 37.75 4.30
N GLY A 314 -29.27 37.07 4.43
CA GLY A 314 -30.52 37.70 4.88
C GLY A 314 -30.46 38.15 6.34
N ALA A 315 -29.93 37.29 7.23
CA ALA A 315 -29.83 37.60 8.65
C ALA A 315 -28.86 38.74 8.96
N THR A 316 -27.83 38.96 8.12
CA THR A 316 -26.84 40.03 8.30
C THR A 316 -27.10 41.27 7.43
N ALA A 317 -28.16 41.29 6.62
CA ALA A 317 -28.44 42.37 5.67
C ALA A 317 -28.69 43.73 6.32
N GLU A 318 -29.28 43.75 7.51
CA GLU A 318 -29.60 44.99 8.24
C GLU A 318 -28.43 45.50 9.10
N SER A 319 -27.32 44.76 9.18
CA SER A 319 -26.17 45.17 10.00
C SER A 319 -25.40 46.32 9.35
N GLU A 320 -24.93 47.29 10.14
CA GLU A 320 -24.11 48.42 9.66
C GLU A 320 -22.66 48.02 9.28
N VAL A 321 -22.32 46.73 9.38
CA VAL A 321 -20.97 46.22 9.16
C VAL A 321 -20.64 46.17 7.66
N SER A 322 -19.51 46.76 7.27
CA SER A 322 -19.10 46.90 5.86
C SER A 322 -18.71 45.61 5.12
N VAL A 323 -18.83 44.44 5.76
CA VAL A 323 -18.36 43.13 5.26
C VAL A 323 -19.54 42.24 4.82
N TRP A 324 -20.72 42.82 4.61
CA TRP A 324 -21.83 42.16 3.91
C TRP A 324 -21.52 42.06 2.40
N PRO A 325 -21.84 40.96 1.67
CA PRO A 325 -22.75 39.86 2.02
C PRO A 325 -22.11 38.65 2.71
N TRP A 326 -20.78 38.60 2.84
CA TRP A 326 -20.06 37.43 3.32
C TRP A 326 -19.28 37.71 4.60
N PRO A 327 -19.86 37.40 5.78
CA PRO A 327 -19.07 37.34 7.01
C PRO A 327 -17.85 36.44 6.81
N VAL A 328 -16.70 36.85 7.33
CA VAL A 328 -15.43 36.13 7.12
C VAL A 328 -15.54 34.66 7.53
N THR A 329 -16.24 34.37 8.62
CA THR A 329 -16.50 33.00 9.11
C THR A 329 -17.34 32.18 8.11
N ALA A 330 -18.38 32.78 7.51
CA ALA A 330 -19.20 32.14 6.48
C ALA A 330 -18.42 31.95 5.16
N MET A 331 -17.58 32.92 4.78
CA MET A 331 -16.70 32.79 3.62
C MET A 331 -15.69 31.64 3.80
N LEU A 332 -15.06 31.53 4.97
CA LEU A 332 -14.14 30.42 5.28
C LEU A 332 -14.86 29.07 5.27
N ALA A 333 -16.07 28.99 5.83
CA ALA A 333 -16.89 27.78 5.79
C ALA A 333 -17.23 27.38 4.35
N GLN A 334 -17.65 28.33 3.52
CA GLN A 334 -17.97 28.09 2.11
C GLN A 334 -16.75 27.65 1.30
N CYS A 335 -15.60 28.30 1.50
CA CYS A 335 -14.33 27.88 0.91
C CYS A 335 -13.95 26.45 1.33
N GLY A 336 -14.17 26.08 2.58
CA GLY A 336 -13.96 24.71 3.06
C GLY A 336 -14.84 23.70 2.32
N VAL A 337 -16.13 23.98 2.17
CA VAL A 337 -17.08 23.12 1.44
C VAL A 337 -16.63 22.94 -0.01
N LEU A 338 -16.30 24.04 -0.69
CA LEU A 338 -15.84 24.02 -2.08
C LEU A 338 -14.49 23.31 -2.25
N LEU A 339 -13.57 23.45 -1.29
CA LEU A 339 -12.30 22.73 -1.29
C LEU A 339 -12.52 21.22 -1.18
N VAL A 340 -13.35 20.79 -0.23
CA VAL A 340 -13.68 19.36 -0.06
C VAL A 340 -14.37 18.82 -1.32
N ALA A 341 -15.30 19.58 -1.90
CA ALA A 341 -15.93 19.23 -3.16
C ALA A 341 -14.91 19.10 -4.30
N ALA A 342 -13.97 20.05 -4.42
CA ALA A 342 -12.95 20.06 -5.47
C ALA A 342 -11.93 18.91 -5.32
N LEU A 343 -11.59 18.54 -4.09
CA LEU A 343 -10.66 17.45 -3.79
C LEU A 343 -11.28 16.06 -4.00
N ARG A 344 -12.60 15.91 -3.80
CA ARG A 344 -13.27 14.60 -3.93
C ARG A 344 -13.96 14.40 -5.27
N GLN A 345 -14.69 15.40 -5.73
CA GLN A 345 -15.56 15.31 -6.89
C GLN A 345 -14.90 15.84 -8.16
N ARG A 346 -15.55 15.59 -9.30
CA ARG A 346 -15.12 16.13 -10.59
C ARG A 346 -15.19 17.66 -10.55
N TRP A 347 -14.27 18.31 -11.28
CA TRP A 347 -14.09 19.76 -11.25
C TRP A 347 -15.41 20.53 -11.50
N TYR A 348 -16.29 20.00 -12.36
CA TYR A 348 -17.59 20.62 -12.65
C TYR A 348 -18.55 20.65 -11.45
N VAL A 349 -18.44 19.72 -10.49
CA VAL A 349 -19.30 19.72 -9.29
C VAL A 349 -18.92 20.89 -8.39
N ALA A 350 -17.62 21.05 -8.11
CA ALA A 350 -17.12 22.18 -7.34
C ALA A 350 -17.35 23.52 -8.06
N ALA A 351 -17.16 23.55 -9.38
CA ALA A 351 -17.47 24.72 -10.20
C ALA A 351 -18.96 25.08 -10.18
N SER A 352 -19.87 24.09 -10.19
CA SER A 352 -21.31 24.33 -10.07
C SER A 352 -21.71 24.88 -8.70
N GLY A 353 -21.10 24.38 -7.62
CA GLY A 353 -21.32 24.92 -6.26
C GLY A 353 -20.79 26.35 -6.11
N TRP A 354 -19.63 26.64 -6.71
CA TRP A 354 -19.08 28.00 -6.79
C TRP A 354 -19.99 28.93 -7.59
N ALA A 355 -20.42 28.52 -8.78
CA ALA A 355 -21.30 29.30 -9.63
C ALA A 355 -22.65 29.58 -8.93
N ALA A 356 -23.23 28.59 -8.26
CA ALA A 356 -24.45 28.76 -7.47
C ALA A 356 -24.26 29.78 -6.33
N SER A 357 -23.13 29.72 -5.61
CA SER A 357 -22.82 30.67 -4.52
C SER A 357 -22.57 32.08 -5.05
N ALA A 358 -21.90 32.22 -6.19
CA ALA A 358 -21.63 33.49 -6.84
C ALA A 358 -22.92 34.13 -7.40
N LEU A 359 -23.78 33.33 -8.05
CA LEU A 359 -25.10 33.78 -8.53
C LEU A 359 -26.00 34.20 -7.37
N LEU A 360 -26.02 33.41 -6.29
CA LEU A 360 -26.73 33.76 -5.06
C LEU A 360 -26.26 35.10 -4.49
N THR A 361 -24.94 35.31 -4.45
CA THR A 361 -24.35 36.58 -3.99
C THR A 361 -24.81 37.75 -4.86
N GLY A 362 -24.73 37.61 -6.19
CA GLY A 362 -25.18 38.64 -7.13
C GLY A 362 -26.67 38.94 -6.98
N ALA A 363 -27.51 37.91 -6.86
CA ALA A 363 -28.94 38.05 -6.65
C ALA A 363 -29.28 38.76 -5.33
N ALA A 364 -28.58 38.41 -4.24
CA ALA A 364 -28.74 39.06 -2.94
C ALA A 364 -28.39 40.54 -3.01
N VAL A 365 -27.24 40.89 -3.62
CA VAL A 365 -26.81 42.29 -3.79
C VAL A 365 -27.83 43.10 -4.59
N VAL A 366 -28.34 42.55 -5.70
CA VAL A 366 -29.36 43.22 -6.52
C VAL A 366 -30.69 43.38 -5.77
N ALA A 367 -31.07 42.42 -4.93
CA ALA A 367 -32.33 42.44 -4.20
C ALA A 367 -32.35 43.41 -3.01
N THR A 368 -31.22 43.65 -2.34
CA THR A 368 -31.18 44.41 -1.08
C THR A 368 -30.52 45.78 -1.18
N ALA A 369 -29.74 46.06 -2.23
CA ALA A 369 -28.99 47.32 -2.35
C ALA A 369 -29.36 48.08 -3.65
N PRO A 370 -30.28 49.08 -3.58
CA PRO A 370 -30.62 49.92 -4.73
C PRO A 370 -29.42 50.75 -5.22
N GLU A 371 -28.54 51.15 -4.29
CA GLU A 371 -27.19 51.67 -4.57
C GLU A 371 -26.18 50.75 -3.89
N VAL A 372 -25.23 50.20 -4.65
CA VAL A 372 -24.26 49.21 -4.13
C VAL A 372 -23.09 49.94 -3.47
N PRO A 373 -22.93 49.90 -2.13
CA PRO A 373 -21.78 50.49 -1.47
C PRO A 373 -20.50 49.78 -1.90
N GLY A 374 -19.38 50.52 -2.02
CA GLY A 374 -18.10 49.96 -2.47
C GLY A 374 -17.61 48.76 -1.64
N GLY A 375 -17.94 48.71 -0.34
CA GLY A 375 -17.60 47.59 0.56
C GLY A 375 -18.34 46.28 0.24
N VAL A 376 -19.58 46.39 -0.26
CA VAL A 376 -20.38 45.22 -0.66
C VAL A 376 -19.81 44.58 -1.91
N LEU A 377 -19.51 45.42 -2.91
CA LEU A 377 -18.90 44.96 -4.16
C LEU A 377 -17.51 44.38 -3.92
N SER A 378 -16.68 45.01 -3.08
CA SER A 378 -15.35 44.50 -2.77
C SER A 378 -15.42 43.14 -2.07
N THR A 379 -16.31 42.96 -1.10
CA THR A 379 -16.50 41.69 -0.39
C THR A 379 -17.00 40.59 -1.34
N ALA A 380 -17.94 40.90 -2.23
CA ALA A 380 -18.41 39.96 -3.24
C ALA A 380 -17.30 39.54 -4.23
N ILE A 381 -16.47 40.48 -4.67
CA ILE A 381 -15.31 40.21 -5.54
C ILE A 381 -14.26 39.37 -4.81
N VAL A 382 -13.96 39.68 -3.54
CA VAL A 382 -13.03 38.90 -2.72
C VAL A 382 -13.54 37.48 -2.56
N PHE A 383 -14.81 37.30 -2.21
CA PHE A 383 -15.42 35.97 -2.14
C PHE A 383 -15.29 35.22 -3.46
N ALA A 384 -15.72 35.82 -4.57
CA ALA A 384 -15.72 35.18 -5.88
C ALA A 384 -14.29 34.76 -6.31
N SER A 385 -13.32 35.65 -6.15
CA SER A 385 -11.91 35.41 -6.54
C SER A 385 -11.22 34.39 -5.65
N VAL A 386 -11.34 34.48 -4.32
CA VAL A 386 -10.73 33.54 -3.37
C VAL A 386 -11.34 32.15 -3.53
N SER A 387 -12.67 32.05 -3.57
CA SER A 387 -13.34 30.76 -3.72
C SER A 387 -13.08 30.11 -5.09
N ALA A 388 -12.95 30.89 -6.16
CA ALA A 388 -12.52 30.39 -7.46
C ALA A 388 -11.09 29.83 -7.41
N GLY A 389 -10.17 30.54 -6.76
CA GLY A 389 -8.80 30.07 -6.53
C GLY A 389 -8.76 28.76 -5.74
N VAL A 390 -9.60 28.62 -4.71
CA VAL A 390 -9.75 27.39 -3.92
C VAL A 390 -10.26 26.22 -4.76
N VAL A 391 -11.29 26.45 -5.58
CA VAL A 391 -11.83 25.41 -6.49
C VAL A 391 -10.79 24.98 -7.52
N LEU A 392 -10.08 25.94 -8.13
CA LEU A 392 -9.02 25.68 -9.09
C LEU A 392 -7.89 24.86 -8.45
N LEU A 393 -7.37 25.33 -7.32
CA LEU A 393 -6.28 24.67 -6.60
C LEU A 393 -6.67 23.25 -6.17
N GLY A 394 -7.85 23.08 -5.56
CA GLY A 394 -8.37 21.77 -5.18
C GLY A 394 -8.51 20.83 -6.38
N SER A 395 -8.98 21.33 -7.52
CA SER A 395 -9.12 20.56 -8.76
C SER A 395 -7.77 20.15 -9.34
N LEU A 396 -6.78 21.05 -9.33
CA LEU A 396 -5.41 20.76 -9.79
C LEU A 396 -4.72 19.74 -8.89
N ILE A 397 -4.83 19.88 -7.56
CA ILE A 397 -4.30 18.91 -6.59
C ILE A 397 -4.93 17.53 -6.83
N ARG A 398 -6.24 17.47 -7.02
CA ARG A 398 -6.94 16.22 -7.33
C ARG A 398 -6.44 15.58 -8.63
N GLN A 399 -6.30 16.36 -9.69
CA GLN A 399 -5.77 15.87 -10.97
C GLN A 399 -4.33 15.37 -10.82
N TRP A 400 -3.49 16.08 -10.06
CA TRP A 400 -2.12 15.69 -9.79
C TRP A 400 -2.03 14.35 -9.04
N ILE A 401 -2.84 14.17 -7.99
CA ILE A 401 -2.93 12.91 -7.23
C ILE A 401 -3.38 11.75 -8.14
N LEU A 402 -4.42 11.97 -8.96
CA LEU A 402 -4.92 10.96 -9.90
C LEU A 402 -3.87 10.59 -10.96
N ASN A 403 -3.14 11.59 -11.48
CA ASN A 403 -2.10 11.37 -12.48
C ASN A 403 -0.88 10.66 -11.88
N ALA A 404 -0.47 11.02 -10.67
CA ALA A 404 0.62 10.35 -9.96
C ALA A 404 0.29 8.86 -9.71
N GLY A 405 -0.94 8.55 -9.29
CA GLY A 405 -1.38 7.16 -9.12
C GLY A 405 -1.39 6.36 -10.43
N ARG A 406 -1.79 6.98 -11.55
CA ARG A 406 -1.72 6.35 -12.88
C ARG A 406 -0.30 6.08 -13.35
N LEU A 407 0.62 7.01 -13.09
CA LEU A 407 2.04 6.83 -13.42
C LEU A 407 2.63 5.66 -12.63
N GLN A 408 2.39 5.59 -11.33
CA GLN A 408 2.88 4.49 -10.49
C GLN A 408 2.30 3.13 -10.92
N ALA A 409 1.01 3.07 -11.27
CA ALA A 409 0.41 1.85 -11.81
C ALA A 409 1.02 1.43 -13.16
N SER A 410 1.30 2.40 -14.03
CA SER A 410 1.97 2.17 -15.32
C SER A 410 3.41 1.67 -15.15
N GLU A 411 4.17 2.27 -14.23
CA GLU A 411 5.54 1.85 -13.90
C GLU A 411 5.56 0.43 -13.33
N GLN A 412 4.60 0.08 -12.45
CA GLN A 412 4.45 -1.28 -11.92
C GLN A 412 4.14 -2.29 -13.03
N ALA A 413 3.22 -1.96 -13.94
CA ALA A 413 2.89 -2.82 -15.07
C ALA A 413 4.10 -3.02 -16.01
N SER A 414 4.83 -1.95 -16.32
CA SER A 414 6.03 -2.01 -17.16
C SER A 414 7.16 -2.81 -16.50
N ALA A 415 7.37 -2.64 -15.19
CA ALA A 415 8.35 -3.41 -14.44
C ALA A 415 8.01 -4.91 -14.44
N GLN A 416 6.73 -5.26 -14.30
CA GLN A 416 6.27 -6.64 -14.35
C GLN A 416 6.47 -7.27 -15.74
N GLN A 417 6.16 -6.53 -16.81
CA GLN A 417 6.44 -6.97 -18.19
C GLN A 417 7.93 -7.19 -18.43
N THR A 418 8.77 -6.27 -17.96
CA THR A 418 10.23 -6.37 -18.10
C THR A 418 10.79 -7.59 -17.35
N ARG A 419 10.28 -7.89 -16.14
CA ARG A 419 10.67 -9.10 -15.40
C ARG A 419 10.30 -10.37 -16.14
N ARG A 420 9.06 -10.49 -16.61
CA ARG A 420 8.61 -11.64 -17.41
C ARG A 420 9.46 -11.82 -18.68
N ARG A 421 9.76 -10.72 -19.36
CA ARG A 421 10.61 -10.76 -20.56
C ARG A 421 12.02 -11.24 -20.24
N ARG A 422 12.63 -10.75 -19.16
CA ARG A 422 13.96 -11.21 -18.71
C ARG A 422 13.95 -12.68 -18.31
N GLU A 423 12.91 -13.14 -17.61
CA GLU A 423 12.76 -14.55 -17.25
C GLU A 423 12.66 -15.46 -18.49
N LEU A 424 11.92 -15.03 -19.52
CA LEU A 424 11.83 -15.75 -20.79
C LEU A 424 13.15 -15.73 -21.57
N GLU A 425 13.83 -14.58 -21.63
CA GLU A 425 15.15 -14.44 -22.26
C GLU A 425 16.20 -15.32 -21.56
N GLU A 426 16.15 -15.40 -20.22
CA GLU A 426 16.99 -16.26 -19.39
C GLU A 426 16.73 -17.74 -19.67
N ARG A 427 15.45 -18.17 -19.65
CA ARG A 427 15.07 -19.56 -19.96
C ARG A 427 15.52 -19.97 -21.36
N ASN A 428 15.35 -19.09 -22.35
CA ASN A 428 15.80 -19.35 -23.72
C ASN A 428 17.33 -19.33 -23.88
N ARG A 429 18.05 -18.59 -23.03
CA ARG A 429 19.52 -18.65 -22.99
C ARG A 429 19.98 -19.97 -22.39
N ILE A 430 19.43 -20.37 -21.25
CA ILE A 430 19.73 -21.66 -20.59
C ILE A 430 19.43 -22.82 -21.54
N ALA A 431 18.28 -22.80 -22.21
CA ALA A 431 17.92 -23.84 -23.19
C ALA A 431 18.89 -23.92 -24.38
N ARG A 432 19.52 -22.81 -24.79
CA ARG A 432 20.56 -22.80 -25.83
C ARG A 432 21.90 -23.31 -25.30
N GLU A 433 22.35 -22.83 -24.15
CA GLU A 433 23.59 -23.29 -23.52
C GLU A 433 23.54 -24.81 -23.21
N LEU A 434 22.40 -25.31 -22.72
CA LEU A 434 22.17 -26.74 -22.52
C LEU A 434 22.22 -27.50 -23.85
N HIS A 435 21.61 -26.98 -24.92
CA HIS A 435 21.68 -27.59 -26.23
C HIS A 435 23.12 -27.70 -26.74
N ASP A 436 23.87 -26.61 -26.68
CA ASP A 436 25.22 -26.55 -27.22
C ASP A 436 26.18 -27.45 -26.45
N VAL A 437 26.09 -27.50 -25.12
CA VAL A 437 26.98 -28.33 -24.29
C VAL A 437 26.57 -29.80 -24.36
N VAL A 438 25.32 -30.12 -24.01
CA VAL A 438 24.90 -31.53 -23.85
C VAL A 438 24.72 -32.22 -25.19
N ALA A 439 24.13 -31.55 -26.20
CA ALA A 439 23.95 -32.19 -27.50
C ALA A 439 25.28 -32.43 -28.20
N HIS A 440 26.23 -31.49 -28.09
CA HIS A 440 27.57 -31.68 -28.63
C HIS A 440 28.30 -32.83 -27.93
N SER A 441 28.33 -32.86 -26.59
CA SER A 441 28.99 -33.93 -25.83
C SER A 441 28.39 -35.31 -26.13
N MET A 442 27.07 -35.44 -26.16
CA MET A 442 26.41 -36.71 -26.50
C MET A 442 26.65 -37.13 -27.95
N SER A 443 26.72 -36.18 -28.89
CA SER A 443 27.05 -36.49 -30.28
C SER A 443 28.48 -36.98 -30.43
N VAL A 444 29.44 -36.40 -29.69
CA VAL A 444 30.83 -36.86 -29.66
C VAL A 444 30.92 -38.27 -29.07
N ILE A 445 30.25 -38.54 -27.95
CA ILE A 445 30.21 -39.88 -27.33
C ILE A 445 29.60 -40.89 -28.31
N SER A 446 28.49 -40.56 -28.97
CA SER A 446 27.88 -41.45 -29.98
C SER A 446 28.85 -41.77 -31.12
N VAL A 447 29.57 -40.78 -31.65
CA VAL A 447 30.52 -40.99 -32.76
C VAL A 447 31.75 -41.77 -32.31
N GLN A 448 32.31 -41.46 -31.13
CA GLN A 448 33.47 -42.15 -30.59
C GLN A 448 33.15 -43.62 -30.29
N SER A 449 32.02 -43.89 -29.65
CA SER A 449 31.58 -45.26 -29.37
C SER A 449 31.26 -46.04 -30.65
N ALA A 450 30.58 -45.43 -31.63
CA ALA A 450 30.28 -46.09 -32.91
C ALA A 450 31.54 -46.39 -33.75
N THR A 451 32.61 -45.61 -33.59
CA THR A 451 33.85 -45.79 -34.37
C THR A 451 34.94 -46.57 -33.61
N ALA A 452 34.71 -46.94 -32.34
CA ALA A 452 35.69 -47.61 -31.49
C ALA A 452 36.22 -48.92 -32.10
N ALA A 453 35.34 -49.73 -32.69
CA ALA A 453 35.69 -51.01 -33.32
C ALA A 453 36.64 -50.87 -34.53
N TYR A 454 36.69 -49.69 -35.16
CA TYR A 454 37.58 -49.42 -36.29
C TYR A 454 38.89 -48.74 -35.88
N ARG A 455 38.97 -48.21 -34.65
CA ARG A 455 40.11 -47.41 -34.16
C ARG A 455 40.99 -48.14 -33.15
N VAL A 456 40.45 -49.17 -32.48
CA VAL A 456 41.17 -49.98 -31.49
C VAL A 456 41.43 -51.38 -32.06
N PRO A 457 42.70 -51.75 -32.33
CA PRO A 457 43.05 -53.10 -32.77
C PRO A 457 42.71 -54.15 -31.71
N ASP A 458 42.30 -55.36 -32.13
CA ASP A 458 41.99 -56.52 -31.27
C ASP A 458 40.90 -56.29 -30.20
N ILE A 459 39.88 -55.47 -30.51
CA ILE A 459 38.72 -55.32 -29.62
C ILE A 459 37.93 -56.64 -29.54
N GLY A 460 37.65 -57.12 -28.33
CA GLY A 460 36.85 -58.33 -28.12
C GLY A 460 35.37 -58.14 -28.51
N LYS A 461 34.69 -59.22 -28.90
CA LYS A 461 33.27 -59.18 -29.33
C LYS A 461 32.32 -58.63 -28.25
N GLU A 462 32.61 -58.85 -26.98
CA GLU A 462 31.84 -58.28 -25.86
C GLU A 462 32.01 -56.77 -25.76
N ALA A 463 33.25 -56.27 -25.78
CA ALA A 463 33.53 -54.83 -25.76
C ALA A 463 32.92 -54.11 -26.98
N GLN A 464 32.90 -54.75 -28.15
CA GLN A 464 32.25 -54.20 -29.34
C GLN A 464 30.73 -54.01 -29.15
N ARG A 465 30.04 -54.96 -28.51
CA ARG A 465 28.61 -54.85 -28.17
C ARG A 465 28.35 -53.73 -27.17
N GLU A 466 29.19 -53.60 -26.14
CA GLU A 466 29.06 -52.49 -25.18
C GLU A 466 29.20 -51.12 -25.85
N PHE A 467 30.16 -50.93 -26.76
CA PHE A 467 30.30 -49.68 -27.51
C PHE A 467 29.10 -49.38 -28.41
N GLU A 468 28.50 -50.39 -29.04
CA GLU A 468 27.27 -50.24 -29.83
C GLU A 468 26.07 -49.84 -28.96
N GLU A 469 25.96 -50.41 -27.76
CA GLU A 469 24.93 -50.04 -26.78
C GLU A 469 25.12 -48.61 -26.27
N ILE A 470 26.35 -48.20 -25.92
CA ILE A 470 26.65 -46.82 -25.54
C ILE A 470 26.27 -45.85 -26.66
N ALA A 471 26.61 -46.17 -27.91
CA ALA A 471 26.26 -45.32 -29.05
C ALA A 471 24.74 -45.21 -29.25
N ARG A 472 23.99 -46.31 -29.03
CA ARG A 472 22.52 -46.32 -29.10
C ARG A 472 21.90 -45.49 -27.97
N SER A 473 22.39 -45.67 -26.74
CA SER A 473 21.93 -44.92 -25.56
C SER A 473 22.18 -43.43 -25.70
N SER A 474 23.34 -43.00 -26.23
CA SER A 474 23.62 -41.58 -26.47
C SER A 474 22.72 -40.96 -27.55
N ARG A 475 22.36 -41.71 -28.61
CA ARG A 475 21.40 -41.25 -29.63
C ARG A 475 19.98 -41.13 -29.08
N GLN A 476 19.57 -42.06 -28.22
CA GLN A 476 18.28 -41.99 -27.54
C GLN A 476 18.19 -40.76 -26.61
N ALA A 477 19.20 -40.56 -25.75
CA ALA A 477 19.27 -39.41 -24.85
C ALA A 477 19.23 -38.06 -25.62
N LEU A 478 19.87 -37.98 -26.79
CA LEU A 478 19.78 -36.81 -27.69
C LEU A 478 18.36 -36.57 -28.20
N GLY A 479 17.63 -37.62 -28.55
CA GLY A 479 16.24 -37.53 -29.01
C GLY A 479 15.32 -37.01 -27.91
N GLU A 480 15.42 -37.59 -26.71
CA GLU A 480 14.62 -37.20 -25.53
C GLU A 480 14.90 -35.74 -25.11
N MET A 481 16.17 -35.34 -25.08
CA MET A 481 16.56 -33.96 -24.75
C MET A 481 16.03 -32.93 -25.78
N ARG A 482 16.08 -33.24 -27.07
CA ARG A 482 15.55 -32.34 -28.12
C ARG A 482 14.04 -32.16 -27.99
N MET A 483 13.32 -33.24 -27.64
CA MET A 483 11.89 -33.20 -27.40
C MET A 483 11.56 -32.29 -26.20
N LEU A 484 12.26 -32.46 -25.07
CA LEU A 484 12.08 -31.61 -23.88
C LEU A 484 12.42 -30.14 -24.14
N LEU A 485 13.47 -29.85 -24.93
CA LEU A 485 13.83 -28.47 -25.29
C LEU A 485 12.84 -27.84 -26.29
N GLY A 486 12.24 -28.63 -27.18
CA GLY A 486 11.17 -28.17 -28.07
C GLY A 486 9.95 -27.70 -27.27
N ILE A 487 9.54 -28.47 -26.26
CA ILE A 487 8.45 -28.11 -25.34
C ILE A 487 8.77 -26.82 -24.55
N LEU A 488 10.02 -26.62 -24.15
CA LEU A 488 10.45 -25.45 -23.37
C LEU A 488 10.57 -24.15 -24.18
N ARG A 489 10.85 -24.23 -25.49
CA ARG A 489 10.98 -23.04 -26.36
C ARG A 489 9.64 -22.58 -26.93
N GLY A 490 8.63 -23.45 -26.98
CA GLY A 490 7.40 -23.16 -27.74
C GLY A 490 7.68 -22.98 -29.23
N ASP A 491 8.79 -23.56 -29.73
CA ASP A 491 9.10 -23.59 -31.15
C ASP A 491 8.25 -24.71 -31.78
N ASP A 492 7.23 -24.32 -32.56
CA ASP A 492 6.45 -25.22 -33.43
C ASP A 492 7.31 -25.82 -34.58
N ASP A 493 8.63 -25.57 -34.60
CA ASP A 493 9.52 -25.74 -35.74
C ASP A 493 10.58 -26.85 -35.54
N VAL A 494 10.25 -27.88 -34.76
CA VAL A 494 10.98 -29.17 -34.84
C VAL A 494 10.38 -29.93 -36.03
N PRO A 495 11.18 -30.48 -36.98
CA PRO A 495 10.65 -31.29 -38.06
C PRO A 495 9.91 -32.48 -37.45
N THR A 496 8.58 -32.42 -37.48
CA THR A 496 7.69 -33.48 -37.04
C THR A 496 7.88 -34.63 -38.02
N ALA A 497 8.70 -35.62 -37.65
CA ALA A 497 8.35 -36.98 -38.03
C ALA A 497 6.88 -37.17 -37.61
N PRO A 498 6.02 -37.79 -38.46
CA PRO A 498 4.62 -37.99 -38.11
C PRO A 498 4.55 -38.58 -36.71
N THR A 499 3.80 -37.93 -35.83
CA THR A 499 3.68 -38.35 -34.44
C THR A 499 3.07 -39.76 -34.45
N PRO A 500 3.74 -40.77 -33.88
CA PRO A 500 3.30 -42.14 -34.00
C PRO A 500 1.91 -42.28 -33.40
N GLY A 501 1.03 -42.92 -34.15
CA GLY A 501 -0.38 -43.08 -33.82
C GLY A 501 -0.76 -44.55 -33.69
N LEU A 502 -2.07 -44.79 -33.64
CA LEU A 502 -2.63 -46.13 -33.49
C LEU A 502 -2.19 -47.09 -34.63
N GLY A 503 -2.06 -46.57 -35.85
CA GLY A 503 -1.63 -47.35 -37.02
C GLY A 503 -0.17 -47.83 -36.98
N ASP A 504 0.67 -47.25 -36.12
CA ASP A 504 2.08 -47.64 -35.96
C ASP A 504 2.28 -48.77 -34.94
N ILE A 505 1.22 -49.17 -34.23
CA ILE A 505 1.26 -50.22 -33.20
C ILE A 505 1.52 -51.60 -33.81
N GLU A 506 0.94 -51.90 -34.99
CA GLU A 506 1.20 -53.16 -35.69
C GLU A 506 2.70 -53.30 -36.04
N GLN A 507 3.31 -52.24 -36.54
CA GLN A 507 4.75 -52.22 -36.83
C GLN A 507 5.59 -52.37 -35.56
N LEU A 508 5.21 -51.70 -34.47
CA LEU A 508 5.87 -51.84 -33.16
C LEU A 508 5.84 -53.29 -32.65
N VAL A 509 4.70 -53.98 -32.84
CA VAL A 509 4.58 -55.40 -32.45
C VAL A 509 5.46 -56.29 -33.34
N GLU A 510 5.49 -56.06 -34.65
CA GLU A 510 6.36 -56.82 -35.56
C GLU A 510 7.86 -56.65 -35.23
N ASP A 511 8.28 -55.41 -34.97
CA ASP A 511 9.66 -55.12 -34.55
C ASP A 511 10.00 -55.82 -33.22
N THR A 512 9.02 -55.94 -32.32
CA THR A 512 9.19 -56.65 -31.04
C THR A 512 9.20 -58.17 -31.23
N ARG A 513 8.38 -58.73 -32.14
CA ARG A 513 8.40 -60.15 -32.52
C ARG A 513 9.76 -60.57 -33.09
N ALA A 514 10.41 -59.68 -33.85
CA ALA A 514 11.76 -59.92 -34.37
C ALA A 514 12.81 -60.16 -33.27
N SER A 515 12.51 -59.77 -32.02
CA SER A 515 13.35 -60.03 -30.84
C SER A 515 13.13 -61.42 -30.21
N GLY A 516 12.27 -62.26 -30.80
CA GLY A 516 12.07 -63.67 -30.41
C GLY A 516 10.92 -63.91 -29.42
N VAL A 517 10.01 -62.94 -29.23
CA VAL A 517 8.85 -63.06 -28.32
C VAL A 517 7.57 -63.37 -29.08
N THR A 518 6.76 -64.26 -28.51
CA THR A 518 5.46 -64.62 -29.06
C THR A 518 4.43 -63.58 -28.63
N ILE A 519 3.93 -62.80 -29.59
CA ILE A 519 2.94 -61.74 -29.35
C ILE A 519 1.68 -62.04 -30.15
N HIS A 520 0.51 -62.09 -29.52
CA HIS A 520 -0.79 -62.16 -30.18
C HIS A 520 -1.40 -60.75 -30.23
N VAL A 521 -1.94 -60.37 -31.40
CA VAL A 521 -2.58 -59.07 -31.60
C VAL A 521 -3.99 -59.33 -32.09
N ASP A 522 -4.98 -58.66 -31.48
CA ASP A 522 -6.38 -58.76 -31.88
C ASP A 522 -7.10 -57.40 -31.80
N GLY A 523 -8.11 -57.22 -32.65
CA GLY A 523 -9.05 -56.09 -32.62
C GLY A 523 -8.59 -54.76 -33.23
N PHE A 524 -7.33 -54.62 -33.68
CA PHE A 524 -6.82 -53.38 -34.29
C PHE A 524 -7.38 -53.08 -35.70
N ALA A 525 -7.72 -54.12 -36.46
CA ALA A 525 -8.20 -53.98 -37.85
C ALA A 525 -9.62 -53.39 -37.95
N GLU A 526 -10.39 -53.40 -36.86
CA GLU A 526 -11.80 -52.97 -36.82
C GLU A 526 -11.97 -51.60 -36.12
N LEU A 527 -10.87 -50.94 -35.72
CA LEU A 527 -10.92 -49.69 -34.99
C LEU A 527 -11.26 -48.50 -35.91
N PRO A 528 -12.14 -47.57 -35.48
CA PRO A 528 -12.38 -46.31 -36.17
C PRO A 528 -11.15 -45.38 -36.09
N GLU A 529 -11.17 -44.29 -36.85
CA GLU A 529 -10.14 -43.25 -36.75
C GLU A 529 -10.19 -42.59 -35.35
N VAL A 530 -9.06 -42.62 -34.65
CA VAL A 530 -8.91 -42.17 -33.25
C VAL A 530 -8.25 -40.78 -33.21
N PRO A 531 -8.64 -39.88 -32.29
CA PRO A 531 -7.97 -38.60 -32.11
C PRO A 531 -6.45 -38.75 -31.90
N SER A 532 -5.65 -37.86 -32.48
CA SER A 532 -4.18 -37.97 -32.49
C SER A 532 -3.56 -38.08 -31.09
N ALA A 533 -4.12 -37.36 -30.11
CA ALA A 533 -3.68 -37.42 -28.72
C ALA A 533 -3.94 -38.79 -28.08
N ALA A 534 -5.13 -39.38 -28.30
CA ALA A 534 -5.47 -40.71 -27.83
C ALA A 534 -4.66 -41.80 -28.54
N GLY A 535 -4.44 -41.66 -29.85
CA GLY A 535 -3.59 -42.57 -30.64
C GLY A 535 -2.13 -42.59 -30.16
N LEU A 536 -1.57 -41.43 -29.83
CA LEU A 536 -0.22 -41.33 -29.26
C LEU A 536 -0.14 -41.93 -27.85
N ALA A 537 -1.14 -41.69 -27.00
CA ALA A 537 -1.20 -42.27 -25.66
C ALA A 537 -1.27 -43.80 -25.72
N ALA A 538 -2.11 -44.35 -26.61
CA ALA A 538 -2.22 -45.78 -26.89
C ALA A 538 -0.88 -46.37 -27.38
N TYR A 539 -0.23 -45.74 -28.36
CA TYR A 539 1.07 -46.18 -28.88
C TYR A 539 2.13 -46.25 -27.77
N ARG A 540 2.23 -45.21 -26.93
CA ARG A 540 3.19 -45.15 -25.83
C ARG A 540 2.90 -46.18 -24.74
N LEU A 541 1.62 -46.46 -24.46
CA LEU A 541 1.24 -47.51 -23.53
C LEU A 541 1.71 -48.88 -24.04
N VAL A 542 1.41 -49.24 -25.30
CA VAL A 542 1.85 -50.53 -25.87
C VAL A 542 3.37 -50.64 -25.86
N GLN A 543 4.08 -49.57 -26.23
CA GLN A 543 5.54 -49.54 -26.23
C GLN A 543 6.13 -49.82 -24.84
N GLU A 544 5.64 -49.14 -23.81
CA GLU A 544 6.14 -49.30 -22.45
C GLU A 544 5.74 -50.68 -21.89
N ALA A 545 4.52 -51.15 -22.16
CA ALA A 545 4.05 -52.46 -21.72
C ALA A 545 4.84 -53.61 -22.37
N LEU A 546 5.13 -53.55 -23.67
CA LEU A 546 5.98 -54.53 -24.37
C LEU A 546 7.42 -54.51 -23.84
N SER A 547 7.99 -53.33 -23.62
CA SER A 547 9.31 -53.17 -23.01
C SER A 547 9.36 -53.80 -21.61
N ASN A 548 8.32 -53.59 -20.79
CA ASN A 548 8.21 -54.17 -19.47
C ASN A 548 8.07 -55.69 -19.50
N ALA A 549 7.25 -56.24 -20.41
CA ALA A 549 7.12 -57.69 -20.58
C ALA A 549 8.47 -58.34 -20.96
N LEU A 550 9.23 -57.72 -21.89
CA LEU A 550 10.56 -58.18 -22.27
C LEU A 550 11.57 -58.15 -21.11
N ARG A 551 11.49 -57.13 -20.27
CA ARG A 551 12.42 -56.93 -19.15
C ARG A 551 12.09 -57.81 -17.95
N HIS A 552 10.81 -57.96 -17.62
CA HIS A 552 10.35 -58.53 -16.36
C HIS A 552 9.77 -59.95 -16.49
N ALA A 553 9.37 -60.37 -17.69
CA ALA A 553 8.85 -61.71 -17.96
C ALA A 553 9.44 -62.30 -19.25
N PRO A 554 10.77 -62.46 -19.34
CA PRO A 554 11.42 -63.00 -20.53
C PRO A 554 10.90 -64.41 -20.84
N GLY A 555 10.55 -64.67 -22.11
CA GLY A 555 9.98 -65.95 -22.56
C GLY A 555 8.47 -66.11 -22.32
N SER A 556 7.79 -65.10 -21.77
CA SER A 556 6.33 -65.08 -21.71
C SER A 556 5.70 -64.81 -23.07
N THR A 557 4.50 -65.35 -23.27
CA THR A 557 3.62 -64.96 -24.38
C THR A 557 2.86 -63.69 -24.00
N VAL A 558 2.85 -62.71 -24.91
CA VAL A 558 2.16 -61.42 -24.72
C VAL A 558 0.92 -61.37 -25.61
N ALA A 559 -0.19 -60.81 -25.12
CA ALA A 559 -1.39 -60.51 -25.89
C ALA A 559 -1.67 -59.01 -25.84
N VAL A 560 -1.87 -58.40 -27.01
CA VAL A 560 -2.24 -56.99 -27.20
C VAL A 560 -3.61 -56.97 -27.87
N THR A 561 -4.62 -56.43 -27.19
CA THR A 561 -5.99 -56.38 -27.71
C THR A 561 -6.51 -54.96 -27.65
N ALA A 562 -7.26 -54.55 -28.67
CA ALA A 562 -7.89 -53.24 -28.72
C ALA A 562 -9.34 -53.36 -29.19
N SER A 563 -10.24 -52.58 -28.61
CA SER A 563 -11.63 -52.48 -29.03
C SER A 563 -12.18 -51.09 -28.75
N VAL A 564 -13.27 -50.71 -29.42
CA VAL A 564 -14.00 -49.48 -29.10
C VAL A 564 -15.37 -49.85 -28.55
N GLU A 565 -15.67 -49.38 -27.34
CA GLU A 565 -16.96 -49.57 -26.69
C GLU A 565 -17.40 -48.24 -26.08
N ALA A 566 -18.67 -47.87 -26.28
CA ALA A 566 -19.28 -46.66 -25.71
C ALA A 566 -18.53 -45.33 -25.97
N GLY A 567 -17.77 -45.23 -27.07
CA GLY A 567 -17.00 -44.02 -27.42
C GLY A 567 -15.62 -43.95 -26.75
N GLU A 568 -15.16 -45.03 -26.14
CA GLU A 568 -13.81 -45.16 -25.57
C GLU A 568 -13.03 -46.27 -26.28
N LEU A 569 -11.75 -46.03 -26.53
CA LEU A 569 -10.79 -47.05 -26.93
C LEU A 569 -10.34 -47.82 -25.68
N GLN A 570 -10.69 -49.10 -25.62
CA GLN A 570 -10.19 -50.04 -24.63
C GLN A 570 -8.95 -50.74 -25.19
N LEU A 571 -7.83 -50.66 -24.49
CA LEU A 571 -6.56 -51.22 -24.88
C LEU A 571 -5.99 -52.07 -23.73
N THR A 572 -5.72 -53.34 -24.01
CA THR A 572 -5.24 -54.30 -23.02
C THR A 572 -3.97 -54.97 -23.49
N VAL A 573 -2.92 -54.89 -22.68
CA VAL A 573 -1.66 -55.60 -22.87
C VAL A 573 -1.47 -56.55 -21.69
N SER A 574 -1.39 -57.84 -21.95
CA SER A 574 -1.17 -58.86 -20.92
C SER A 574 -0.05 -59.80 -21.31
N ASN A 575 0.70 -60.31 -20.33
CA ASN A 575 1.67 -61.38 -20.54
C ASN A 575 1.41 -62.55 -19.59
N THR A 576 1.74 -63.76 -20.04
CA THR A 576 1.69 -64.99 -19.24
C THR A 576 2.82 -65.04 -18.21
N ALA A 577 2.72 -65.94 -17.23
CA ALA A 577 3.82 -66.17 -16.29
C ALA A 577 5.09 -66.58 -17.04
N PRO A 578 6.27 -66.04 -16.67
CA PRO A 578 7.52 -66.47 -17.28
C PRO A 578 7.77 -67.96 -17.01
N PRO A 579 8.32 -68.72 -17.96
CA PRO A 579 8.76 -70.10 -17.71
C PRO A 579 9.78 -70.09 -16.57
N ALA A 580 9.68 -71.06 -15.63
CA ALA A 580 10.48 -71.10 -14.41
C ALA A 580 11.97 -70.82 -14.70
N SER A 581 12.42 -69.64 -14.31
CA SER A 581 13.79 -69.14 -14.51
C SER A 581 14.24 -68.46 -13.22
N ASP A 582 15.41 -68.84 -12.74
CA ASP A 582 16.11 -68.29 -11.55
C ASP A 582 16.66 -66.86 -11.78
N ALA A 583 16.00 -66.04 -12.61
CA ALA A 583 16.45 -64.69 -12.90
C ALA A 583 15.99 -63.73 -11.78
N ALA A 584 16.96 -63.22 -11.01
CA ALA A 584 16.72 -62.17 -10.02
C ALA A 584 16.16 -60.89 -10.69
N PRO A 585 15.20 -60.20 -10.07
CA PRO A 585 14.61 -58.99 -10.63
C PRO A 585 15.67 -57.89 -10.74
N SER A 586 15.85 -57.34 -11.95
CA SER A 586 16.73 -56.20 -12.18
C SER A 586 16.08 -54.93 -11.61
N PRO A 587 16.77 -54.13 -10.76
CA PRO A 587 16.20 -52.94 -10.15
C PRO A 587 16.04 -51.82 -11.20
N GLY A 588 14.82 -51.65 -11.71
CA GLY A 588 14.42 -50.51 -12.55
C GLY A 588 13.79 -49.39 -11.71
N ALA A 589 13.92 -48.14 -12.16
CA ALA A 589 13.55 -46.92 -11.42
C ALA A 589 12.04 -46.71 -11.13
N GLY A 590 11.16 -47.67 -11.41
CA GLY A 590 9.71 -47.58 -11.10
C GLY A 590 8.90 -46.55 -11.91
N LEU A 591 9.54 -45.75 -12.77
CA LEU A 591 8.95 -44.61 -13.48
C LEU A 591 8.07 -44.98 -14.70
N GLY A 592 8.13 -46.23 -15.17
CA GLY A 592 7.45 -46.64 -16.40
C GLY A 592 5.92 -46.60 -16.30
N LEU A 593 5.37 -47.16 -15.21
CA LEU A 593 3.92 -47.22 -14.97
C LEU A 593 3.34 -45.85 -14.59
N GLU A 594 4.06 -45.06 -13.78
CA GLU A 594 3.68 -43.69 -13.44
C GLU A 594 3.60 -42.81 -14.70
N GLY A 595 4.56 -42.96 -15.63
CA GLY A 595 4.51 -42.27 -16.91
C GLY A 595 3.35 -42.69 -17.82
N ILE A 596 2.90 -43.96 -17.76
CA ILE A 596 1.69 -44.40 -18.48
C ILE A 596 0.45 -43.71 -17.89
N GLU A 597 0.33 -43.69 -16.57
CA GLU A 597 -0.81 -43.08 -15.86
C GLU A 597 -0.93 -41.58 -16.13
N GLU A 598 0.18 -40.84 -16.09
CA GLU A 598 0.21 -39.41 -16.42
C GLU A 598 -0.26 -39.14 -17.86
N ARG A 599 0.22 -39.93 -18.82
CA ARG A 599 -0.10 -39.76 -20.24
C ARG A 599 -1.55 -40.12 -20.57
N VAL A 600 -2.07 -41.20 -19.98
CA VAL A 600 -3.46 -41.62 -20.14
C VAL A 600 -4.40 -40.61 -19.48
N SER A 601 -4.06 -40.13 -18.28
CA SER A 601 -4.84 -39.12 -17.56
C SER A 601 -4.86 -37.76 -18.27
N ALA A 602 -3.76 -37.38 -18.95
CA ALA A 602 -3.66 -36.14 -19.70
C ALA A 602 -4.66 -36.04 -20.87
N VAL A 603 -5.14 -37.17 -21.37
CA VAL A 603 -6.19 -37.25 -22.41
C VAL A 603 -7.56 -37.63 -21.83
N GLY A 604 -7.73 -37.59 -20.50
CA GLY A 604 -8.98 -37.92 -19.82
C GLY A 604 -9.29 -39.42 -19.73
N GLY A 605 -8.31 -40.27 -20.03
CA GLY A 605 -8.45 -41.72 -19.90
C GLY A 605 -8.12 -42.24 -18.50
N VAL A 606 -8.32 -43.55 -18.30
CA VAL A 606 -8.01 -44.28 -17.06
C VAL A 606 -7.17 -45.49 -17.41
N VAL A 607 -6.16 -45.80 -16.58
CA VAL A 607 -5.34 -47.01 -16.70
C VAL A 607 -5.38 -47.81 -15.40
N GLU A 608 -5.48 -49.13 -15.53
CA GLU A 608 -5.37 -50.09 -14.44
C GLU A 608 -4.23 -51.07 -14.78
N SER A 609 -3.38 -51.39 -13.81
CA SER A 609 -2.31 -52.36 -14.04
C SER A 609 -2.09 -53.23 -12.81
N GLY A 610 -1.80 -54.52 -13.02
CA GLY A 610 -1.62 -55.46 -11.93
C GLY A 610 -1.26 -56.89 -12.37
N PRO A 611 -0.85 -57.74 -11.41
CA PRO A 611 -0.58 -59.14 -11.67
C PRO A 611 -1.87 -59.90 -12.00
N THR A 612 -1.79 -60.85 -12.95
CA THR A 612 -2.92 -61.72 -13.27
C THR A 612 -2.98 -62.93 -12.32
N PRO A 613 -4.15 -63.55 -12.11
CA PRO A 613 -4.29 -64.75 -11.27
C PRO A 613 -3.42 -65.94 -11.72
N GLU A 614 -3.03 -65.94 -12.99
CA GLU A 614 -2.22 -66.98 -13.65
C GLU A 614 -0.71 -66.71 -13.53
N GLY A 615 -0.31 -65.66 -12.78
CA GLY A 615 1.10 -65.31 -12.52
C GLY A 615 1.73 -64.39 -13.57
N GLY A 616 0.91 -63.82 -14.46
CA GLY A 616 1.30 -62.84 -15.45
C GLY A 616 1.14 -61.39 -14.97
N PHE A 617 1.18 -60.44 -15.90
CA PHE A 617 0.91 -59.02 -15.63
C PHE A 617 0.00 -58.45 -16.73
N CYS A 618 -0.89 -57.53 -16.37
CA CYS A 618 -1.84 -56.91 -17.28
C CYS A 618 -1.88 -55.40 -17.07
N VAL A 619 -1.98 -54.66 -18.18
CA VAL A 619 -2.21 -53.22 -18.25
C VAL A 619 -3.43 -53.00 -19.13
N GLU A 620 -4.48 -52.41 -18.56
CA GLU A 620 -5.73 -52.08 -19.23
C GLU A 620 -5.90 -50.56 -19.23
N ALA A 621 -6.21 -49.97 -20.37
CA ALA A 621 -6.51 -48.55 -20.49
C ALA A 621 -7.81 -48.29 -21.23
N ARG A 622 -8.55 -47.29 -20.76
CA ARG A 622 -9.72 -46.70 -21.41
C ARG A 622 -9.39 -45.27 -21.80
N LEU A 623 -9.48 -44.97 -23.10
CA LEU A 623 -9.15 -43.66 -23.66
C LEU A 623 -10.40 -43.07 -24.34
N PRO A 624 -10.90 -41.89 -23.93
CA PRO A 624 -12.05 -41.28 -24.58
C PRO A 624 -11.72 -40.84 -26.02
N LEU A 625 -12.70 -40.96 -26.91
CA LEU A 625 -12.56 -40.62 -28.34
C LEU A 625 -13.22 -39.28 -28.73
N GLU A 626 -13.79 -38.53 -27.77
CA GLU A 626 -14.47 -37.24 -27.98
C GLU A 626 -13.58 -36.00 -27.77
#